data_AF-A0A523NCG6-F1
#
_entry.id   AF-A0A523NCG6-F1
#
_cell.length_a   1.000
_cell.length_b   1.000
_cell.length_c   1.000
_cell.angle_alpha   90.00
_cell.angle_beta   90.00
_cell.angle_gamma   90.00
#
_symmetry.space_group_name_H-M   'P 1'
#
loop_
_entity.id
_entity.type
_entity.pdbx_description
1 polymer ?
#
loop_
_entity_poly.entity_id
_entity_poly.type
_entity_poly.pdbx_seq_one_letter_code
_entity_poly.pdbx_strand_id
1 'polypeptide(L)'
;MVEIPSIGPGSVGPINRAAALAAAYKKTEGLQSPSEPLGDRVELSRHAVLLDRLQQLPDVRADLIDEVRDAVAGGTYETDEKLTAAIVGLLPDLV
;
A
#
# COMPACT_ATOMS: atom_id res chain seq x y z
N MET A 1 30.44 0.10 -28.20
CA MET A 1 30.19 1.56 -28.20
C MET A 1 28.70 1.73 -27.92
N VAL A 2 28.32 2.02 -26.67
CA VAL A 2 26.92 2.12 -26.25
C VAL A 2 26.56 3.61 -26.27
N GLU A 3 25.63 4.00 -27.14
CA GLU A 3 25.12 5.37 -27.16
C GLU A 3 24.18 5.59 -25.98
N ILE A 4 24.55 6.50 -25.08
CA ILE A 4 23.69 6.97 -23.99
C ILE A 4 22.94 8.19 -24.52
N PRO A 5 21.60 8.23 -24.51
CA PRO A 5 20.87 9.40 -24.95
C PRO A 5 21.14 10.56 -23.99
N SER A 6 21.72 11.63 -24.54
CA SER A 6 21.96 12.90 -23.86
C SER A 6 20.62 13.56 -23.54
N ILE A 7 20.20 13.49 -22.27
CA ILE A 7 19.00 14.16 -21.78
C ILE A 7 19.41 15.60 -21.43
N GLY A 8 19.08 16.53 -22.31
CA GLY A 8 19.35 17.95 -22.12
C GLY A 8 18.64 18.53 -20.87
N PRO A 9 19.22 19.55 -20.23
CA PRO A 9 18.70 20.14 -19.00
C PRO A 9 17.47 21.00 -19.30
N GLY A 10 16.28 20.39 -19.33
CA GLY A 10 15.04 21.15 -19.54
C GLY A 10 13.73 20.38 -19.47
N SER A 11 13.73 19.07 -19.16
CA SER A 11 12.55 18.22 -19.30
C SER A 11 12.01 17.62 -18.01
N VAL A 12 12.32 18.21 -16.84
CA VAL A 12 11.78 17.74 -15.56
C VAL A 12 10.56 18.59 -15.17
N GLY A 13 9.44 18.35 -15.86
CA GLY A 13 8.15 18.98 -15.57
C GLY A 13 6.99 18.05 -15.95
N PRO A 14 5.90 18.00 -15.16
CA PRO A 14 4.81 17.03 -15.33
C PRO A 14 4.10 17.13 -16.68
N ILE A 15 4.12 18.32 -17.30
CA ILE A 15 3.47 18.61 -18.59
C ILE A 15 4.16 17.87 -19.75
N ASN A 16 5.50 17.82 -19.75
CA ASN A 16 6.26 17.15 -20.81
C ASN A 16 6.20 15.62 -20.70
N ARG A 17 5.96 15.08 -19.49
CA ARG A 17 5.78 13.64 -19.24
C ARG A 17 4.49 13.11 -19.85
N ALA A 18 3.40 13.86 -19.75
CA ALA A 18 2.10 13.46 -20.30
C ALA A 18 2.12 13.36 -21.84
N ALA A 19 2.77 14.31 -22.52
CA ALA A 19 2.91 14.30 -23.97
C ALA A 19 3.77 13.12 -24.48
N ALA A 20 4.87 12.80 -23.78
CA ALA A 20 5.71 11.65 -24.11
C ALA A 20 4.97 10.31 -23.92
N LEU A 21 4.14 10.19 -22.88
CA LEU A 21 3.31 9.00 -22.63
C LEU A 21 2.20 8.86 -23.69
N ALA A 22 1.57 9.95 -24.12
CA ALA A 22 0.54 9.93 -25.15
C ALA A 22 1.09 9.50 -26.53
N ALA A 23 2.29 9.95 -26.88
CA ALA A 23 2.97 9.53 -28.11
C ALA A 23 3.40 8.05 -28.06
N ALA A 24 3.80 7.54 -26.88
CA ALA A 24 4.10 6.13 -26.68
C ALA A 24 2.84 5.25 -26.81
N TYR A 25 1.69 5.72 -26.33
CA TYR A 25 0.42 5.00 -26.40
C TYR A 25 -0.09 4.81 -27.83
N LYS A 26 0.16 5.78 -28.73
CA LYS A 26 -0.26 5.70 -30.13
C LYS A 26 0.55 4.74 -30.99
N LYS A 27 1.69 4.23 -30.49
CA LYS A 27 2.60 3.33 -31.23
C LYS A 27 2.33 1.85 -30.96
N THR A 28 1.39 1.51 -30.08
CA THR A 28 1.09 0.12 -29.67
C THR A 28 -0.26 -0.40 -30.14
N GLU A 29 -0.94 0.24 -31.10
CA GLU A 29 -2.16 -0.32 -31.74
C GLU A 29 -1.85 -1.43 -32.79
N GLY A 30 -0.73 -2.12 -32.63
CA GLY A 30 -0.31 -3.23 -33.50
C GLY A 30 0.38 -4.37 -32.75
N LEU A 31 0.24 -4.44 -31.42
CA LEU A 31 0.78 -5.54 -30.63
C LEU A 31 -0.36 -6.53 -30.34
N GLN A 32 -0.32 -7.60 -31.13
CA GLN A 32 -0.97 -8.89 -30.94
C GLN A 32 -1.48 -9.11 -29.51
N SER A 33 -2.78 -9.30 -29.36
CA SER A 33 -3.37 -9.87 -28.16
C SER A 33 -2.62 -11.17 -27.83
N PRO A 34 -2.04 -11.32 -26.63
CA PRO A 34 -1.53 -12.61 -26.21
C PRO A 34 -2.70 -13.61 -26.30
N SER A 35 -2.54 -14.67 -27.09
CA SER A 35 -3.43 -15.82 -27.02
C SER A 35 -3.44 -16.26 -25.56
N GLU A 36 -4.56 -16.11 -24.86
CA GLU A 36 -4.70 -16.70 -23.52
C GLU A 36 -4.41 -18.21 -23.65
N PRO A 37 -3.58 -18.80 -22.79
CA PRO A 37 -3.33 -20.23 -22.83
C PRO A 37 -4.66 -20.96 -22.64
N LEU A 38 -4.94 -21.95 -23.50
CA LEU A 38 -6.04 -22.91 -23.28
C LEU A 38 -5.69 -23.76 -22.04
N GLY A 39 -5.98 -23.24 -20.87
CA GLY A 39 -5.80 -23.89 -19.58
C GLY A 39 -7.08 -23.78 -18.76
N ASP A 40 -7.24 -24.69 -17.82
CA ASP A 40 -8.36 -24.64 -16.89
C ASP A 40 -8.26 -23.37 -16.01
N ARG A 41 -9.33 -22.59 -15.99
CA ARG A 41 -9.39 -21.33 -15.24
C ARG A 41 -9.98 -21.63 -13.87
N VAL A 42 -9.14 -21.57 -12.85
CA VAL A 42 -9.56 -21.65 -11.46
C VAL A 42 -9.80 -20.25 -10.90
N GLU A 43 -11.03 -20.00 -10.42
CA GLU A 43 -11.40 -18.75 -9.75
C GLU A 43 -11.48 -19.00 -8.24
N LEU A 44 -10.87 -18.12 -7.45
CA LEU A 44 -10.94 -18.21 -5.99
C LEU A 44 -12.21 -17.54 -5.47
N SER A 45 -12.96 -18.26 -4.64
CA SER A 45 -14.08 -17.68 -3.90
C SER A 45 -13.58 -16.55 -3.00
N ARG A 46 -14.35 -15.45 -2.92
CA ARG A 46 -14.07 -14.33 -2.01
C ARG A 46 -13.90 -14.81 -0.55
N HIS A 47 -14.63 -15.85 -0.15
CA HIS A 47 -14.53 -16.43 1.18
C HIS A 47 -13.19 -17.11 1.42
N ALA A 48 -12.64 -17.80 0.41
CA ALA A 48 -11.33 -18.43 0.50
C ALA A 48 -10.22 -17.39 0.68
N VAL A 49 -10.30 -16.27 -0.06
CA VAL A 49 -9.37 -15.14 0.08
C VAL A 49 -9.46 -14.52 1.48
N LEU A 50 -10.68 -14.40 2.03
CA LEU A 50 -10.86 -13.86 3.38
C LEU A 50 -10.30 -14.80 4.46
N LEU A 51 -10.54 -16.11 4.35
CA LEU A 51 -10.03 -17.12 5.28
C LEU A 51 -8.49 -17.18 5.27
N ASP A 52 -7.89 -17.10 4.08
CA ASP A 52 -6.43 -17.05 3.93
C ASP A 52 -5.84 -15.82 4.66
N ARG A 53 -6.47 -14.65 4.52
CA ARG A 53 -6.04 -13.44 5.25
C ARG A 53 -6.18 -13.58 6.77
N LEU A 54 -7.24 -14.23 7.25
CA LEU A 54 -7.42 -14.48 8.69
C LEU A 54 -6.35 -15.43 9.23
N GLN A 55 -5.95 -16.44 8.46
CA GLN A 55 -4.88 -17.38 8.84
C GLN A 55 -3.49 -16.73 8.86
N GLN A 56 -3.29 -15.64 8.10
CA GLN A 56 -2.06 -14.88 8.08
C GLN A 56 -1.96 -13.83 9.21
N LEU A 57 -3.03 -13.62 9.97
CA LEU A 57 -2.97 -12.72 11.11
C LEU A 57 -2.03 -13.31 12.17
N PRO A 58 -1.09 -12.50 12.70
CA PRO A 58 -0.23 -12.97 13.78
C PRO A 58 -1.08 -13.30 15.01
N ASP A 59 -0.57 -14.24 15.81
CA ASP A 59 -1.22 -14.60 17.06
C ASP A 59 -1.44 -13.36 17.93
N VAL A 60 -2.65 -13.28 18.47
CA VAL A 60 -3.01 -12.21 19.39
C VAL A 60 -2.18 -12.38 20.66
N ARG A 61 -1.49 -11.32 21.07
CA ARG A 61 -0.76 -11.26 22.34
C ARG A 61 -1.77 -11.11 23.49
N ALA A 62 -2.47 -12.18 23.82
CA ALA A 62 -3.54 -12.20 24.84
C ALA A 62 -3.04 -11.63 26.18
N ASP A 63 -1.85 -12.04 26.63
CA ASP A 63 -1.24 -11.56 27.88
C ASP A 63 -1.11 -10.03 27.93
N LEU A 64 -0.66 -9.41 26.82
CA LEU A 64 -0.53 -7.96 26.73
C LEU A 64 -1.89 -7.26 26.72
N ILE A 65 -2.89 -7.88 26.10
CA ILE A 65 -4.25 -7.35 26.10
C ILE A 65 -4.82 -7.36 27.51
N ASP A 66 -4.64 -8.45 28.24
CA ASP A 66 -5.13 -8.58 29.61
C ASP A 66 -4.41 -7.60 30.54
N GLU A 67 -3.09 -7.46 30.45
CA GLU A 67 -2.32 -6.44 31.19
C GLU A 67 -2.83 -5.02 30.91
N VAL A 68 -3.05 -4.68 29.64
CA VAL A 68 -3.55 -3.36 29.26
C VAL A 68 -4.98 -3.15 29.77
N ARG A 69 -5.85 -4.16 29.70
CA ARG A 69 -7.22 -4.09 30.23
C ARG A 69 -7.20 -3.83 31.74
N ASP A 70 -6.35 -4.51 32.47
CA ASP A 70 -6.18 -4.33 33.91
C ASP A 70 -5.66 -2.93 34.24
N ALA A 71 -4.67 -2.43 33.48
CA ALA A 71 -4.17 -1.06 33.65
C ALA A 71 -5.23 0.02 33.36
N VAL A 72 -6.10 -0.21 32.37
CA VAL A 72 -7.22 0.70 32.06
C VAL A 72 -8.25 0.68 33.18
N ALA A 73 -8.64 -0.51 33.65
CA ALA A 73 -9.58 -0.65 34.77
C ALA A 73 -9.03 -0.06 36.08
N GLY A 74 -7.72 -0.21 36.31
CA GLY A 74 -7.00 0.36 37.46
C GLY A 74 -6.69 1.85 37.34
N GLY A 75 -6.99 2.48 36.20
CA GLY A 75 -6.71 3.90 35.96
C GLY A 75 -5.22 4.25 35.85
N THR A 76 -4.34 3.26 35.72
CA THR A 76 -2.88 3.45 35.59
C THR A 76 -2.41 3.43 34.13
N TYR A 77 -3.33 3.19 33.20
CA TYR A 77 -3.03 3.20 31.78
C TYR A 77 -2.66 4.60 31.28
N GLU A 78 -3.31 5.64 31.81
CA GLU A 78 -3.09 7.04 31.43
C GLU A 78 -1.87 7.61 32.16
N THR A 79 -0.76 7.72 31.44
CA THR A 79 0.44 8.41 31.90
C THR A 79 0.65 9.68 31.08
N ASP A 80 1.37 10.65 31.63
CA ASP A 80 1.66 11.93 30.97
C ASP A 80 2.34 11.72 29.60
N GLU A 81 3.22 10.72 29.49
CA GLU A 81 3.88 10.38 28.23
C GLU A 81 2.89 9.84 27.19
N LYS A 82 1.98 8.95 27.59
CA LYS A 82 0.96 8.38 26.69
C LYS A 82 -0.04 9.42 26.25
N LEU A 83 -0.45 10.32 27.15
CA LEU A 83 -1.34 11.42 26.83
C LEU A 83 -0.68 12.41 25.85
N THR A 84 0.58 12.76 26.09
CA THR A 84 1.35 13.63 25.20
C THR A 84 1.49 12.99 23.81
N ALA A 85 1.83 11.70 23.75
CA ALA A 85 1.95 10.97 22.50
C ALA A 85 0.61 10.89 21.75
N ALA A 86 -0.50 10.68 22.46
CA ALA A 86 -1.83 10.66 21.87
C ALA A 86 -2.23 12.03 21.30
N ILE A 87 -1.95 13.12 22.02
CA ILE A 87 -2.19 14.49 21.55
C ILE A 87 -1.37 14.77 20.29
N VAL A 88 -0.08 14.45 20.30
CA VAL A 88 0.81 14.66 19.15
C VAL A 88 0.36 13.85 17.94
N GLY A 89 -0.07 12.60 18.15
CA GLY A 89 -0.59 11.73 17.10
C GLY A 89 -1.92 12.18 16.51
N LEU A 90 -2.74 12.93 17.27
CA LEU A 90 -4.03 13.45 16.83
C LEU A 90 -3.90 14.75 16.01
N LEU A 91 -2.87 15.57 16.27
CA LEU A 91 -2.68 16.86 15.59
C LEU A 91 -2.72 16.81 14.05
N PRO A 92 -2.13 15.80 13.37
CA PRO A 92 -2.18 15.70 11.90
C PRO A 92 -3.59 15.55 11.31
N ASP A 93 -4.54 15.02 12.08
CA ASP A 93 -5.92 14.81 11.60
C ASP A 93 -6.78 16.08 11.72
N LEU A 94 -6.30 17.10 12.46
CA LEU A 94 -7.03 18.34 12.74
C LEU A 94 -6.59 19.54 11.89
N VAL A 95 -5.53 19.40 11.08
CA VAL A 95 -4.91 20.48 10.28
C VAL A 95 -4.90 20.10 8.81
#